data_AF-A0A9D9DWJ9-F1
#
_entry.id   AF-A0A9D9DWJ9-F1
#
_cell.length_a   1.000
_cell.length_b   1.000
_cell.length_c   1.000
_cell.angle_alpha   90.00
_cell.angle_beta   90.00
_cell.angle_gamma   90.00
#
_symmetry.space_group_name_H-M   'P 1'
#
loop_
_entity.id
_entity.type
_entity.pdbx_description
1 polymer ?
#
loop_
_entity_poly.entity_id
_entity_poly.type
_entity_poly.pdbx_seq_one_letter_code
_entity_poly.pdbx_strand_id
1 'polypeptide(L)'
;MEKEMFSEKKLQLENGDNIILHYFITKTTKGYEEGKEQIYGVEIAKHCDNLLVESENVYGITDNHEDILYLVNKISEHYVMPSSLLNVVDDFTL
;
A
#
# COMPACT_ATOMS: atom_id res chain seq x y z
N MET A 1 -4.12 9.64 10.86
CA MET A 1 -3.83 8.92 9.60
C MET A 1 -4.74 7.72 9.57
N GLU A 2 -5.60 7.67 8.56
CA GLU A 2 -6.56 6.58 8.36
C GLU A 2 -5.99 5.60 7.34
N LYS A 3 -6.36 4.32 7.42
CA LYS A 3 -6.06 3.35 6.37
C LYS A 3 -7.23 2.40 6.15
N GLU A 4 -7.41 2.00 4.90
CA GLU A 4 -8.45 1.09 4.45
C GLU A 4 -7.79 -0.08 3.71
N MET A 5 -8.22 -1.31 4.03
CA MET A 5 -7.73 -2.50 3.35
C MET A 5 -8.30 -2.54 1.93
N PHE A 6 -7.42 -2.52 0.94
CA PHE A 6 -7.79 -2.59 -0.47
C PHE A 6 -7.85 -4.05 -0.96
N SER A 7 -6.82 -4.85 -0.64
CA SER A 7 -6.74 -6.24 -1.10
C SER A 7 -5.94 -7.11 -0.13
N GLU A 8 -6.25 -8.40 -0.13
CA GLU A 8 -5.46 -9.47 0.48
C GLU A 8 -4.99 -10.43 -0.63
N LYS A 9 -3.71 -10.82 -0.61
CA LYS A 9 -3.16 -11.86 -1.48
C LYS A 9 -2.47 -12.93 -0.63
N LYS A 10 -2.83 -14.19 -0.87
CA LYS A 10 -2.16 -15.35 -0.25
C LYS A 10 -1.21 -15.95 -1.25
N LEU A 11 0.02 -16.19 -0.84
CA LEU A 11 1.09 -16.70 -1.68
C LEU A 11 1.80 -17.84 -0.96
N GLN A 12 2.17 -18.86 -1.73
CA GLN A 12 3.11 -19.86 -1.28
C GLN A 12 4.46 -19.56 -1.92
N LEU A 13 5.47 -19.35 -1.09
CA LEU A 13 6.84 -19.14 -1.54
C LEU A 13 7.47 -20.48 -1.96
N GLU A 14 8.54 -20.42 -2.75
CA GLU A 14 9.25 -21.61 -3.25
C GLU A 14 9.82 -22.47 -2.12
N ASN A 15 10.12 -21.87 -0.97
CA ASN A 15 10.60 -22.57 0.23
C ASN A 15 9.48 -23.28 1.01
N GLY A 16 8.22 -23.18 0.54
CA GLY A 16 7.04 -23.80 1.16
C GLY A 16 6.30 -22.91 2.16
N ASP A 17 6.86 -21.73 2.50
CA ASP A 17 6.22 -20.80 3.44
C ASP A 17 4.96 -20.20 2.83
N ASN A 18 3.91 -20.06 3.65
CA ASN A 18 2.70 -19.34 3.27
C ASN A 18 2.78 -17.91 3.80
N ILE A 19 2.64 -16.95 2.90
CA ILE A 19 2.58 -15.54 3.25
C ILE A 19 1.22 -14.95 2.86
N ILE A 20 0.81 -13.94 3.62
CA ILE A 20 -0.35 -13.11 3.32
C ILE A 20 0.14 -11.67 3.16
N LEU A 21 -0.16 -11.07 2.02
CA LEU A 21 0.09 -9.67 1.75
C LEU A 21 -1.23 -8.90 1.87
N HIS A 22 -1.26 -7.94 2.79
CA HIS A 22 -2.34 -6.97 2.91
C HIS A 22 -1.90 -5.65 2.27
N TYR A 23 -2.71 -5.15 1.35
CA TYR A 23 -2.50 -3.88 0.67
C TYR A 23 -3.51 -2.88 1.20
N PHE A 24 -3.05 -1.71 1.62
CA PHE A 24 -3.89 -0.66 2.17
C PHE A 24 -3.70 0.64 1.40
N ILE A 25 -4.79 1.39 1.27
CA ILE A 25 -4.73 2.82 0.96
C ILE A 25 -4.62 3.56 2.28
N THR A 26 -3.64 4.44 2.41
CA THR A 26 -3.50 5.34 3.55
C THR A 26 -4.01 6.72 3.17
N LYS A 27 -4.60 7.42 4.14
CA LYS A 27 -5.19 8.74 3.94
C LYS A 27 -4.80 9.68 5.07
N THR A 28 -4.30 10.85 4.68
CA THR A 28 -4.00 11.94 5.59
C THR A 28 -4.70 13.19 5.12
N THR A 29 -5.37 13.88 6.04
CA THR A 29 -6.00 15.17 5.76
C THR A 29 -5.00 16.29 6.04
N LYS A 30 -4.76 17.19 5.09
CA LYS A 30 -3.92 18.38 5.25
C LYS A 30 -4.81 19.63 5.25
N GLY A 31 -4.65 20.50 6.25
CA GLY A 31 -5.32 21.82 6.33
C GLY A 31 -6.13 22.09 7.62
N TYR A 32 -6.17 23.36 8.03
CA TYR A 32 -7.02 23.87 9.13
C TYR A 32 -8.28 24.54 8.56
N GLU A 33 -9.42 23.98 8.94
CA GLU A 33 -10.80 24.50 8.90
C GLU A 33 -11.48 24.90 7.57
N GLU A 34 -10.79 25.33 6.51
CA GLU A 34 -11.43 25.52 5.18
C GLU A 34 -10.48 25.08 4.05
N GLY A 35 -10.83 23.99 3.34
CA GLY A 35 -10.00 23.40 2.28
C GLY A 35 -9.20 22.17 2.70
N LYS A 36 -9.87 21.16 3.25
CA LYS A 36 -9.24 19.87 3.61
C LYS A 36 -8.88 19.10 2.34
N GLU A 37 -7.62 19.10 1.97
CA GLU A 37 -7.10 18.22 0.93
C GLU A 37 -6.80 16.84 1.52
N GLN A 38 -7.29 15.80 0.84
CA GLN A 38 -6.96 14.43 1.18
C GLN A 38 -5.71 14.06 0.41
N ILE A 39 -4.71 13.56 1.11
CA ILE A 39 -3.48 13.07 0.51
C ILE A 39 -3.40 11.58 0.79
N TYR A 40 -3.27 10.82 -0.28
CA TYR A 40 -3.27 9.37 -0.25
C TYR A 40 -1.86 8.79 -0.33
N GLY A 41 -1.73 7.57 0.16
CA GLY A 41 -0.53 6.76 0.12
C GLY A 41 -0.88 5.27 0.08
N VAL A 42 0.16 4.42 0.11
CA VAL A 42 0.01 2.96 0.11
C VAL A 42 0.79 2.37 1.27
N GLU A 43 0.25 1.33 1.90
CA GLU A 43 0.97 0.46 2.83
C GLU A 43 0.84 -0.99 2.35
N ILE A 44 1.93 -1.76 2.43
CA ILE A 44 1.91 -3.22 2.27
C ILE A 44 2.37 -3.84 3.57
N ALA A 45 1.58 -4.78 4.09
CA ALA A 45 1.94 -5.58 5.26
C ALA A 45 2.03 -7.06 4.88
N LYS A 46 3.15 -7.69 5.22
CA LYS A 46 3.41 -9.12 5.01
C LYS A 46 3.25 -9.87 6.33
N HIS A 47 2.45 -10.92 6.28
CA HIS A 47 2.26 -11.84 7.39
C HIS A 47 2.78 -13.24 7.03
N CYS A 48 3.46 -13.89 7.96
CA CYS A 48 3.77 -15.33 7.92
C CYS A 48 3.06 -15.98 9.10
N ASP A 49 2.29 -17.04 8.87
CA ASP A 49 1.48 -17.69 9.93
C ASP A 49 0.63 -16.71 10.75
N ASN A 50 0.05 -15.71 10.06
CA ASN A 50 -0.73 -14.59 10.61
C ASN A 50 0.06 -13.59 11.47
N LEU A 51 1.36 -13.78 11.68
CA LEU A 51 2.22 -12.82 12.36
C LEU A 51 2.75 -11.80 11.36
N LEU A 52 2.60 -10.51 11.69
CA LEU A 52 3.20 -9.44 10.91
C LEU A 52 4.74 -9.57 10.97
N VAL A 53 5.38 -9.72 9.81
CA VAL A 53 6.84 -9.88 9.72
C VAL A 53 7.53 -8.69 9.05
N GLU A 54 6.82 -7.98 8.17
CA GLU A 54 7.37 -6.87 7.40
C GLU A 54 6.21 -5.94 7.01
N SER A 55 6.46 -4.63 7.05
CA SER A 55 5.53 -3.64 6.52
C SER A 55 6.29 -2.45 6.00
N GLU A 56 5.81 -1.87 4.91
CA GLU A 56 6.38 -0.66 4.31
C GLU A 56 5.24 0.27 3.90
N ASN A 57 5.48 1.58 3.99
CA ASN A 57 4.49 2.58 3.67
C ASN A 57 5.11 3.74 2.88
N VAL A 58 4.37 4.24 1.88
CA VAL A 58 4.70 5.48 1.19
C VAL A 58 3.52 6.42 1.31
N TYR A 59 3.75 7.55 1.95
CA TYR A 59 2.74 8.60 2.14
C TYR A 59 2.94 9.71 1.12
N GLY A 60 1.90 10.50 0.89
CA GLY A 60 2.08 11.73 0.12
C GLY A 60 2.15 11.53 -1.38
N ILE A 61 1.58 10.45 -1.90
CA ILE A 61 1.73 10.04 -3.30
C ILE A 61 0.89 10.95 -4.22
N THR A 62 -0.40 11.09 -3.91
CA THR A 62 -1.35 11.84 -4.74
C THR A 62 -2.51 12.36 -3.89
N ASP A 63 -3.14 13.44 -4.33
CA ASP A 63 -4.41 13.95 -3.81
C ASP A 63 -5.63 13.44 -4.59
N ASN A 64 -5.40 12.69 -5.69
CA ASN A 64 -6.42 12.09 -6.51
C ASN A 64 -6.70 10.64 -6.07
N HIS A 65 -7.96 10.39 -5.69
CA HIS A 65 -8.40 9.08 -5.25
C HIS A 65 -8.35 8.00 -6.34
N GLU A 66 -8.62 8.35 -7.60
CA GLU A 66 -8.60 7.38 -8.70
C GLU A 66 -7.16 6.95 -9.03
N ASP A 67 -6.20 7.87 -8.94
CA ASP A 67 -4.80 7.57 -9.20
C ASP A 67 -4.23 6.62 -8.14
N ILE A 68 -4.57 6.83 -6.86
CA ILE A 68 -4.14 5.91 -5.80
C ILE A 68 -4.79 4.54 -5.93
N LEU A 69 -6.08 4.48 -6.32
CA LEU A 69 -6.77 3.22 -6.59
C LEU A 69 -6.10 2.44 -7.72
N TYR A 70 -5.74 3.12 -8.81
CA TYR A 70 -5.02 2.51 -9.92
C TYR A 70 -3.66 1.97 -9.49
N LEU A 71 -2.89 2.76 -8.75
CA LEU A 71 -1.58 2.37 -8.23
C LEU A 71 -1.66 1.15 -7.31
N VAL A 72 -2.51 1.19 -6.27
CA VAL A 72 -2.62 0.06 -5.32
C VAL A 72 -3.16 -1.20 -6.01
N ASN A 73 -4.03 -1.05 -7.01
CA ASN A 73 -4.47 -2.18 -7.83
C ASN A 73 -3.28 -2.81 -8.56
N LYS A 74 -2.45 -2.01 -9.25
CA LYS A 74 -1.25 -2.51 -9.95
C LYS A 74 -0.24 -3.18 -9.03
N ILE A 75 0.02 -2.58 -7.87
CA ILE A 75 0.91 -3.13 -6.84
C ILE A 75 0.38 -4.50 -6.36
N SER A 76 -0.93 -4.61 -6.12
CA SER A 76 -1.54 -5.85 -5.64
C SER A 76 -1.63 -6.95 -6.70
N GLU A 77 -1.86 -6.59 -7.97
CA GLU A 77 -1.90 -7.52 -9.11
C GLU A 77 -0.56 -8.20 -9.36
N HIS A 78 0.55 -7.50 -9.09
CA HIS A 78 1.90 -7.99 -9.30
C HIS A 78 2.56 -8.54 -8.03
N TYR A 79 1.79 -8.70 -6.95
CA TYR A 79 2.28 -9.24 -5.68
C TYR A 79 3.51 -8.50 -5.14
N VAL A 80 3.54 -7.17 -5.31
CA VAL A 80 4.65 -6.33 -4.83
C VAL A 80 4.85 -6.56 -3.34
N MET A 81 6.11 -6.73 -2.94
CA MET A 81 6.52 -6.97 -1.56
C MET A 81 6.79 -5.63 -0.85
N PRO A 82 6.67 -5.56 0.49
CA PRO A 82 6.91 -4.31 1.22
C PRO A 82 8.28 -3.68 0.90
N SER A 83 9.35 -4.46 0.96
CA SER A 83 10.72 -4.04 0.58
C SER A 83 10.89 -3.47 -0.82
N SER A 84 9.97 -3.72 -1.75
CA SER A 84 9.99 -3.17 -3.11
C SER A 84 9.05 -1.99 -3.33
N LEU A 85 8.22 -1.63 -2.34
CA LEU A 85 7.16 -0.64 -2.49
C LEU A 85 7.70 0.72 -2.93
N LEU A 86 8.74 1.24 -2.27
CA LEU A 86 9.28 2.58 -2.57
C LEU A 86 9.71 2.69 -4.04
N ASN A 87 10.46 1.71 -4.54
CA ASN A 87 10.93 1.69 -5.92
C ASN A 87 9.77 1.68 -6.93
N VAL A 88 8.71 0.92 -6.65
CA VAL A 88 7.53 0.85 -7.53
C VAL A 88 6.74 2.16 -7.53
N VAL A 89 6.65 2.83 -6.38
CA VAL A 89 5.98 4.14 -6.28
C VAL A 89 6.81 5.22 -6.97
N ASP A 90 8.13 5.22 -6.81
CA ASP A 90 9.03 6.18 -7.48
C ASP A 90 8.87 6.08 -9.00
N ASP A 91 8.85 4.87 -9.57
CA ASP A 91 8.61 4.64 -11.01
C ASP A 91 7.23 5.13 -11.50
N PHE A 92 6.25 5.25 -10.60
CA PHE A 92 4.89 5.70 -10.94
C PHE A 92 4.73 7.23 -10.92
N THR A 93 5.58 7.93 -10.17
CA THR A 93 5.50 9.40 -9.98
C THR A 93 6.44 10.20 -10.89
N LEU A 94 7.25 9.52 -11.71
CA LEU A 94 8.17 10.07 -12.72
C LEU A 94 7.54 10.08 -14.12
#